data_AF-A0A954UHF5-F1
#
_entry.id   AF-A0A954UHF5-F1
#
_cell.length_a   1.000
_cell.length_b   1.000
_cell.length_c   1.000
_cell.angle_alpha   90.00
_cell.angle_beta   90.00
_cell.angle_gamma   90.00
#
_symmetry.space_group_name_H-M   'P 1'
#
loop_
_entity.id
_entity.type
_entity.pdbx_description
1 polymer ?
#
loop_
_entity_poly.entity_id
_entity_poly.type
_entity_poly.pdbx_seq_one_letter_code
_entity_poly.pdbx_strand_id
1 'polypeptide(L)'
;MNRIALLFLFVHVGCSGDSTPPIPSATRDFVTNSNGIGTAQLFGIDFRVNVTSSGATSTSSINANLVEADQSSARKRITFGDSIAIQLDSVDESMVSFSLNDRDYGKLNVGDFVEIDEDGKVKVNGVPRSPSSAE
;
A
#
# COMPACT_ATOMS: atom_id res chain seq x y z
N MET A 1 -25.61 18.24 59.48
CA MET A 1 -25.81 16.88 58.93
C MET A 1 -26.61 17.07 57.64
N ASN A 2 -26.22 16.63 56.44
CA ASN A 2 -25.65 15.35 56.06
C ASN A 2 -24.82 15.51 54.76
N ARG A 3 -23.74 14.74 54.65
CA ARG A 3 -22.83 14.65 53.49
C ARG A 3 -23.41 13.66 52.46
N ILE A 4 -23.42 13.99 51.17
CA ILE A 4 -23.48 13.04 50.04
C ILE A 4 -22.71 13.73 48.90
N ALA A 5 -21.41 13.50 48.67
CA ALA A 5 -20.72 12.31 48.16
C ALA A 5 -21.11 11.93 46.71
N LEU A 6 -20.19 12.23 45.79
CA LEU A 6 -19.82 11.56 44.54
C LEU A 6 -20.88 10.73 43.80
N LEU A 7 -21.00 10.97 42.48
CA LEU A 7 -20.54 9.96 41.52
C LEU A 7 -20.16 10.63 40.19
N PHE A 8 -18.86 10.63 39.91
CA PHE A 8 -18.32 10.79 38.55
C PHE A 8 -18.82 9.62 37.70
N LEU A 9 -19.49 9.91 36.59
CA LEU A 9 -19.63 8.94 35.50
C LEU A 9 -18.75 9.42 34.34
N PHE A 10 -17.48 9.02 34.39
CA PHE A 10 -16.61 8.97 33.21
C PHE A 10 -17.17 7.88 32.30
N VAL A 11 -17.92 8.27 31.27
CA VAL A 11 -18.23 7.35 30.17
C VAL A 11 -17.02 7.35 29.24
N HIS A 12 -16.07 6.45 29.52
CA HIS A 12 -15.10 5.97 28.55
C HIS A 12 -15.86 5.16 27.49
N VAL A 13 -16.38 5.82 26.45
CA VAL A 13 -16.78 5.08 25.25
C VAL A 13 -15.53 4.86 24.42
N GLY A 14 -15.05 3.61 24.49
CA GLY A 14 -14.46 2.89 23.38
C GLY A 14 -13.32 3.58 22.65
N CYS A 15 -12.10 3.27 23.09
CA CYS A 15 -10.97 3.18 22.19
C CYS A 15 -11.35 2.15 21.10
N SER A 16 -11.86 2.62 19.96
CA SER A 16 -11.92 1.81 18.75
C SER A 16 -10.48 1.50 18.40
N GLY A 17 -10.03 0.29 18.72
CA GLY A 17 -8.75 -0.18 18.20
C GLY A 17 -8.83 -0.11 16.68
N ASP A 18 -7.96 0.70 16.08
CA ASP A 18 -7.75 0.73 14.64
C ASP A 18 -7.31 -0.68 14.21
N SER A 19 -8.26 -1.55 13.89
CA SER A 19 -7.98 -2.81 13.24
C SER A 19 -7.70 -2.49 11.77
N THR A 20 -6.43 -2.60 11.36
CA THR A 20 -6.04 -2.47 9.96
C THR A 20 -6.89 -3.41 9.10
N PRO A 21 -7.55 -2.92 8.03
CA PRO A 21 -8.40 -3.76 7.22
C PRO A 21 -7.59 -4.86 6.52
N PRO A 22 -8.20 -6.04 6.27
CA PRO A 22 -7.52 -7.11 5.57
C PRO A 22 -7.31 -6.75 4.09
N ILE A 23 -6.32 -7.40 3.48
CA ILE A 23 -5.99 -7.30 2.06
C ILE A 23 -7.22 -7.75 1.24
N PRO A 24 -7.76 -6.90 0.36
CA PRO A 24 -8.90 -7.24 -0.46
C PRO A 24 -8.53 -8.24 -1.56
N SER A 25 -9.53 -8.99 -2.04
CA SER A 25 -9.38 -9.82 -3.23
C SER A 25 -8.92 -9.00 -4.45
N ALA A 26 -8.11 -9.63 -5.31
CA ALA A 26 -7.51 -9.03 -6.50
C ALA A 26 -8.53 -8.57 -7.56
N THR A 27 -9.82 -8.89 -7.40
CA THR A 27 -10.89 -8.41 -8.28
C THR A 27 -10.98 -6.88 -8.36
N ARG A 28 -10.44 -6.16 -7.35
CA ARG A 28 -10.40 -4.69 -7.33
C ARG A 28 -9.08 -4.09 -7.80
N ASP A 29 -8.09 -4.92 -8.12
CA ASP A 29 -6.81 -4.41 -8.58
C ASP A 29 -6.95 -3.83 -10.00
N PHE A 30 -6.26 -2.72 -10.24
CA PHE A 30 -6.13 -2.17 -11.59
C PHE A 30 -4.79 -1.50 -11.76
N VAL A 31 -4.38 -1.36 -13.03
CA VAL A 31 -3.23 -0.56 -13.46
C VAL A 31 -3.66 0.17 -14.72
N THR A 32 -3.47 1.48 -14.74
CA THR A 32 -3.74 2.31 -15.91
C THR A 32 -2.67 3.39 -16.05
N ASN A 33 -2.52 3.92 -17.26
CA ASN A 33 -1.65 5.04 -17.55
C ASN A 33 -2.42 6.04 -18.41
N SER A 34 -2.40 7.30 -18.00
CA SER A 34 -2.96 8.39 -18.78
C SER A 34 -2.05 9.60 -18.69
N ASN A 35 -1.67 10.15 -19.85
CA ASN A 35 -0.91 11.38 -19.97
C ASN A 35 0.42 11.40 -19.17
N GLY A 36 1.15 10.28 -19.13
CA GLY A 36 2.41 10.20 -18.36
C GLY A 36 2.21 10.01 -16.86
N ILE A 37 1.00 9.68 -16.42
CA ILE A 37 0.72 9.34 -15.02
C ILE A 37 0.20 7.90 -14.97
N GLY A 38 1.01 7.03 -14.40
CA GLY A 38 0.62 5.70 -13.99
C GLY A 38 -0.22 5.76 -12.72
N THR A 39 -1.34 5.07 -12.69
CA THR A 39 -2.12 4.85 -11.47
C THR A 39 -2.42 3.37 -11.31
N ALA A 40 -2.33 2.86 -10.10
CA ALA A 40 -2.66 1.48 -9.79
C ALA A 40 -3.33 1.37 -8.43
N GLN A 41 -4.18 0.37 -8.27
CA GLN A 41 -4.63 -0.12 -6.98
C GLN A 41 -4.22 -1.58 -6.90
N LEU A 42 -3.41 -1.93 -5.90
CA LEU A 42 -2.91 -3.29 -5.71
C LEU A 42 -2.99 -3.64 -4.22
N PHE A 43 -3.63 -4.76 -3.87
CA PHE A 43 -3.82 -5.15 -2.46
C PHE A 43 -4.49 -4.05 -1.61
N GLY A 44 -5.33 -3.21 -2.23
CA GLY A 44 -5.96 -2.07 -1.55
C GLY A 44 -5.01 -0.92 -1.21
N ILE A 45 -3.81 -0.89 -1.79
CA ILE A 45 -2.86 0.22 -1.74
C ILE A 45 -2.95 0.98 -3.07
N ASP A 46 -3.07 2.29 -2.99
CA ASP A 46 -3.16 3.17 -4.15
C ASP A 46 -1.77 3.70 -4.55
N PHE A 47 -1.44 3.62 -5.83
CA PHE A 47 -0.19 4.11 -6.39
C PHE A 47 -0.45 5.21 -7.42
N ARG A 48 0.36 6.25 -7.36
CA ARG A 48 0.51 7.25 -8.41
C ARG A 48 1.98 7.33 -8.80
N VAL A 49 2.26 7.12 -10.07
CA VAL A 49 3.62 7.12 -10.61
C VAL A 49 3.69 8.13 -11.75
N ASN A 50 4.54 9.14 -11.62
CA ASN A 50 4.81 10.05 -12.74
C ASN A 50 5.84 9.38 -13.65
N VAL A 51 5.48 9.09 -14.90
CA VAL A 51 6.35 8.46 -15.89
C VAL A 51 6.52 9.32 -17.13
N THR A 52 7.69 9.24 -17.74
CA THR A 52 7.90 9.75 -19.09
C THR A 52 7.06 8.94 -20.09
N SER A 53 6.59 9.60 -21.14
CA SER A 53 5.35 9.35 -21.91
C SER A 53 5.08 7.97 -22.55
N SER A 54 5.88 6.94 -22.35
CA SER A 54 5.89 5.73 -23.18
C SER A 54 5.65 4.37 -22.50
N GLY A 55 5.54 4.26 -21.17
CA GLY A 55 5.41 2.94 -20.55
C GLY A 55 4.22 2.75 -19.64
N ALA A 56 3.28 1.94 -20.12
CA ALA A 56 2.43 1.12 -19.27
C ALA A 56 2.74 -0.33 -19.62
N THR A 57 3.17 -1.13 -18.64
CA THR A 57 3.08 -2.58 -18.81
C THR A 57 1.65 -3.00 -18.53
N SER A 58 1.11 -3.85 -19.40
CA SER A 58 -0.28 -4.28 -19.40
C SER A 58 -0.66 -5.04 -18.13
N THR A 59 -1.95 -5.02 -17.78
CA THR A 59 -2.55 -5.85 -16.71
C THR A 59 -2.23 -7.34 -16.86
N SER A 60 -1.84 -7.79 -18.06
CA SER A 60 -1.35 -9.14 -18.35
C SER A 60 0.03 -9.49 -17.76
N SER A 61 0.76 -8.52 -17.20
CA SER A 61 2.04 -8.73 -16.51
C SER A 61 1.91 -8.86 -14.98
N ILE A 62 0.68 -8.75 -14.47
CA ILE A 62 0.36 -9.01 -13.06
C ILE A 62 0.41 -10.53 -12.86
N ASN A 63 1.60 -11.06 -12.59
CA ASN A 63 1.75 -12.42 -12.07
C ASN A 63 1.43 -12.39 -10.57
N ALA A 64 0.13 -12.35 -10.26
CA ALA A 64 -0.36 -12.51 -8.92
C ALA A 64 -0.50 -14.00 -8.62
N ASN A 65 0.33 -14.54 -7.73
CA ASN A 65 0.05 -15.85 -7.16
C ASN A 65 -1.11 -15.67 -6.17
N LEU A 66 -2.34 -15.74 -6.67
CA LEU A 66 -3.56 -15.56 -5.88
C LEU A 66 -3.88 -16.86 -5.14
N VAL A 67 -3.19 -17.07 -4.04
CA VAL A 67 -3.58 -18.04 -3.01
C VAL A 67 -4.52 -17.35 -2.00
N GLU A 68 -5.40 -18.14 -1.37
CA GLU A 68 -6.40 -17.70 -0.40
C GLU A 68 -5.79 -16.84 0.73
N ALA A 69 -6.62 -15.98 1.34
CA ALA A 69 -6.21 -14.97 2.33
C ALA A 69 -5.58 -15.53 3.62
N ASP A 70 -5.57 -16.86 3.80
CA ASP A 70 -4.86 -17.55 4.87
C ASP A 70 -3.37 -17.82 4.55
N GLN A 71 -2.92 -17.53 3.32
CA GLN A 71 -1.53 -17.77 2.90
C GLN A 71 -0.77 -16.46 2.67
N SER A 72 0.14 -16.17 3.61
CA SER A 72 1.05 -15.02 3.69
C SER A 72 2.08 -14.89 2.54
N SER A 73 1.72 -15.17 1.29
CA SER A 73 2.70 -15.34 0.20
C SER A 73 2.29 -14.82 -1.18
N ALA A 74 1.17 -14.11 -1.29
CA ALA A 74 0.75 -13.50 -2.56
C ALA A 74 1.74 -12.41 -2.98
N ARG A 75 2.25 -12.48 -4.21
CA ARG A 75 3.16 -11.48 -4.80
C ARG A 75 2.49 -10.80 -5.99
N LYS A 76 2.64 -9.49 -6.14
CA LYS A 76 2.25 -8.71 -7.33
C LYS A 76 3.45 -7.91 -7.81
N ARG A 77 3.74 -7.93 -9.11
CA ARG A 77 4.76 -7.08 -9.73
C ARG A 77 4.14 -6.35 -10.91
N ILE A 78 4.35 -5.04 -10.97
CA ILE A 78 3.92 -4.19 -12.07
C ILE A 78 5.08 -3.31 -12.51
N THR A 79 5.09 -2.90 -13.77
CA THR A 79 6.08 -1.98 -14.31
C THR A 79 5.38 -0.81 -15.00
N PHE A 80 5.87 0.39 -14.75
CA PHE A 80 5.56 1.61 -15.47
C PHE A 80 6.84 2.09 -16.16
N GLY A 81 6.75 2.56 -17.41
CA GLY A 81 7.97 2.88 -18.15
C GLY A 81 8.82 1.64 -18.46
N ASP A 82 10.08 1.91 -18.82
CA ASP A 82 11.17 0.93 -18.82
C ASP A 82 11.90 0.89 -17.47
N SER A 83 11.57 1.79 -16.54
CA SER A 83 12.42 2.16 -15.41
C SER A 83 11.78 2.06 -14.02
N ILE A 84 10.47 1.86 -13.91
CA ILE A 84 9.77 1.81 -12.62
C ILE A 84 9.10 0.44 -12.46
N ALA A 85 9.74 -0.46 -11.73
CA ALA A 85 9.18 -1.75 -11.33
C ALA A 85 8.74 -1.69 -9.86
N ILE A 86 7.45 -1.90 -9.60
CA ILE A 86 6.89 -2.00 -8.25
C ILE A 86 6.63 -3.48 -7.97
N GLN A 87 7.13 -3.97 -6.84
CA GLN A 87 6.83 -5.30 -6.34
C GLN A 87 6.19 -5.19 -4.96
N LEU A 88 5.15 -5.99 -4.75
CA LEU A 88 4.41 -6.11 -3.52
C LEU A 88 4.36 -7.58 -3.12
N ASP A 89 4.75 -7.90 -1.90
CA ASP A 89 4.64 -9.24 -1.33
C ASP A 89 3.78 -9.17 -0.06
N SER A 90 2.71 -9.96 -0.02
CA SER A 90 1.88 -10.12 1.18
C SER A 90 2.74 -10.68 2.30
N VAL A 91 2.76 -10.00 3.44
CA VAL A 91 3.48 -10.44 4.65
C VAL A 91 2.53 -11.16 5.60
N ASP A 92 1.31 -10.65 5.72
CA ASP A 92 0.21 -11.24 6.49
C ASP A 92 -1.14 -10.83 5.85
N GLU A 93 -2.23 -10.98 6.59
CA GLU A 93 -3.60 -10.68 6.14
C GLU A 93 -3.88 -9.20 5.88
N SER A 94 -3.03 -8.27 6.33
CA SER A 94 -3.26 -6.81 6.27
C SER A 94 -2.05 -6.00 5.81
N MET A 95 -0.89 -6.65 5.68
CA MET A 95 0.40 -6.00 5.50
C MET A 95 1.15 -6.53 4.28
N VAL A 96 1.78 -5.61 3.55
CA VAL A 96 2.46 -5.87 2.29
C VAL A 96 3.85 -5.27 2.32
N SER A 97 4.91 -6.01 1.97
CA SER A 97 6.23 -5.43 1.74
C SER A 97 6.29 -4.81 0.35
N PHE A 98 6.89 -3.63 0.25
CA PHE A 98 6.96 -2.85 -0.97
C PHE A 98 8.40 -2.63 -1.41
N SER A 99 8.67 -3.03 -2.65
CA SER A 99 9.94 -2.75 -3.30
C SER A 99 9.72 -1.93 -4.58
N LEU A 100 10.62 -0.99 -4.84
CA LEU A 100 10.69 -0.21 -6.06
C LEU A 100 12.07 -0.43 -6.70
N ASN A 101 12.10 -0.90 -7.94
CA ASN A 101 13.31 -1.27 -8.67
C ASN A 101 14.21 -2.21 -7.86
N ASP A 102 13.58 -3.23 -7.29
CA ASP A 102 14.21 -4.26 -6.44
C ASP A 102 14.87 -3.70 -5.16
N ARG A 103 14.63 -2.43 -4.79
CA ARG A 103 15.01 -1.83 -3.50
C ARG A 103 13.83 -1.86 -2.55
N ASP A 104 14.04 -2.32 -1.32
CA ASP A 104 13.02 -2.43 -0.28
C ASP A 104 12.69 -1.05 0.32
N TYR A 105 11.42 -0.67 0.37
CA TYR A 105 10.88 0.55 0.99
C TYR A 105 10.04 0.22 2.23
N GLY A 106 10.19 -0.99 2.77
CA GLY A 106 9.53 -1.47 3.96
C GLY A 106 8.09 -1.89 3.70
N LYS A 107 7.27 -1.81 4.75
CA LYS A 107 5.91 -2.32 4.74
C LYS A 107 4.88 -1.22 4.48
N LEU A 108 3.79 -1.61 3.85
CA LEU A 108 2.59 -0.83 3.57
C LEU A 108 1.39 -1.55 4.15
N ASN A 109 0.39 -0.77 4.54
CA ASN A 109 -0.91 -1.27 4.97
C ASN A 109 -1.96 -1.02 3.89
N VAL A 110 -3.03 -1.80 3.91
CA VAL A 110 -4.23 -1.53 3.11
C VAL A 110 -4.72 -0.10 3.40
N GLY A 111 -5.00 0.66 2.33
CA GLY A 111 -5.41 2.06 2.39
C GLY A 111 -4.25 3.07 2.32
N ASP A 112 -2.99 2.62 2.32
CA ASP A 112 -1.86 3.51 2.07
C ASP A 112 -1.90 4.05 0.62
N PHE A 113 -1.44 5.29 0.47
CA PHE A 113 -1.23 5.95 -0.81
C PHE A 113 0.27 6.16 -1.05
N VAL A 114 0.77 5.65 -2.17
CA VAL A 114 2.18 5.75 -2.57
C VAL A 114 2.32 6.64 -3.80
N GLU A 115 3.10 7.70 -3.67
CA GLU A 115 3.49 8.58 -4.79
C GLU A 115 4.95 8.31 -5.16
N ILE A 116 5.20 8.09 -6.44
CA ILE A 116 6.53 7.93 -7.03
C ILE A 116 6.71 9.02 -8.09
N ASP A 117 7.69 9.89 -7.89
CA ASP A 117 8.01 10.93 -8.88
C ASP A 117 8.88 10.39 -10.04
N GLU A 118 9.14 11.25 -11.02
CA GLU A 118 9.93 10.90 -12.21
C GLU A 118 11.40 10.54 -11.91
N ASP A 119 11.92 10.98 -10.76
CA ASP A 119 13.25 10.64 -10.25
C ASP A 119 13.25 9.34 -9.42
N GLY A 120 12.08 8.71 -9.24
CA GLY A 120 11.91 7.52 -8.41
C GLY A 120 11.89 7.82 -6.90
N LYS A 121 11.66 9.07 -6.47
CA LYS A 121 11.47 9.38 -5.05
C LYS A 121 10.10 8.94 -4.60
N VAL A 122 10.06 8.28 -3.45
CA VAL A 122 8.85 7.71 -2.88
C VAL A 122 8.30 8.59 -1.77
N LYS A 123 6.98 8.79 -1.74
CA LYS A 123 6.23 9.24 -0.57
C LYS A 123 5.14 8.24 -0.25
N VAL A 124 4.95 7.95 1.03
CA VAL A 124 3.83 7.14 1.53
C VAL A 124 2.97 8.03 2.41
N ASN A 125 1.70 8.18 2.05
CA ASN A 125 0.74 9.10 2.70
C ASN A 125 1.31 10.53 2.81
N GLY A 126 2.02 10.99 1.77
CA GLY A 126 2.65 12.31 1.72
C GLY A 126 3.99 12.43 2.45
N VAL A 127 4.42 11.40 3.19
CA VAL A 127 5.70 11.40 3.93
C VAL A 127 6.80 10.79 3.05
N PRO A 128 7.91 11.51 2.77
CA PRO A 128 9.03 10.95 2.03
C PRO A 128 9.55 9.66 2.68
N ARG A 129 9.84 8.66 1.85
CA ARG A 129 10.37 7.37 2.30
C ARG A 129 11.62 7.01 1.50
N SER A 130 12.65 6.58 2.21
CA SER A 130 13.89 6.06 1.64
C SER A 130 13.92 4.54 1.72
N PRO A 131 14.70 3.87 0.85
CA PRO A 131 14.85 2.42 0.93
C PRO A 131 15.51 2.01 2.26
N SER A 132 15.09 0.87 2.81
CA SER A 132 15.58 0.31 4.08
C SER A 132 17.05 -0.12 4.02
N SER A 133 17.52 -0.49 2.82
CA SER A 133 18.92 -0.75 2.52
C SER A 133 19.29 -0.07 1.20
N ALA A 134 20.14 0.95 1.27
CA ALA A 134 20.95 1.37 0.14
C ALA A 134 22.23 0.52 0.20
N GLU A 135 22.23 -0.64 -0.46
CA GLU A 135 23.49 -1.29 -0.83
C GLU A 135 24.05 -0.69 -2.12
#